data_AF-A0A7C7L8D7-F1
#
_entry.id   AF-A0A7C7L8D7-F1
#
_cell.length_a   1.000
_cell.length_b   1.000
_cell.length_c   1.000
_cell.angle_alpha   90.00
_cell.angle_beta   90.00
_cell.angle_gamma   90.00
#
_symmetry.space_group_name_H-M   'P 1'
#
loop_
_entity.id
_entity.type
_entity.pdbx_description
1 polymer ?
#
loop_
_entity_poly.entity_id
_entity_poly.type
_entity_poly.pdbx_seq_one_letter_code
_entity_poly.pdbx_strand_id
1 'polypeptide(L)'
;MVKSGVFNFSDNAKIDYEQIEWLDADGDSTADLLLVSSSEDVWRPYRAWTIRLFLNPYELKDLKTANGLLGVHLFDINGDDATDVCLSNWKLDLGFAGRGTPRLEHIASAFLATESGWSARSSFTEKRAVNVDKINSFVSLDTFVPDLTGNGLPDFVELSDSGSLRVRQFETSGENMVSVADSITIDLPLQALESTVKVEELNGDVVSDIIVLRRQSIEIYMSTAKSDR
;
A
#
# COMPACT_ATOMS: atom_id res chain seq x y z
N MET A 1 32.98 20.39 4.72
CA MET A 1 32.09 21.38 5.34
C MET A 1 30.72 20.72 5.41
N VAL A 2 30.17 20.51 6.61
CA VAL A 2 28.86 19.86 6.79
C VAL A 2 27.78 20.94 6.74
N LYS A 3 26.82 20.82 5.82
CA LYS A 3 25.61 21.64 5.82
C LYS A 3 24.56 20.91 6.67
N SER A 4 23.90 21.63 7.57
CA SER A 4 22.78 21.11 8.36
C SER A 4 21.51 21.88 7.99
N GLY A 5 20.45 21.18 7.63
CA GLY A 5 19.10 21.71 7.50
C GLY A 5 18.22 21.19 8.64
N VAL A 6 17.33 22.02 9.16
CA VAL A 6 16.27 21.59 10.08
C VAL A 6 14.94 21.72 9.34
N PHE A 7 14.28 20.60 9.13
CA PHE A 7 12.96 20.55 8.52
C PHE A 7 11.90 20.65 9.62
N ASN A 8 11.18 21.77 9.65
CA ASN A 8 10.08 21.95 10.59
C ASN A 8 8.78 21.52 9.90
N PHE A 9 8.26 20.36 10.28
CA PHE A 9 6.98 19.88 9.80
C PHE A 9 5.88 20.61 10.59
N SER A 10 5.40 21.72 10.03
CA SER A 10 4.35 22.52 10.66
C SER A 10 3.03 21.74 10.67
N ASP A 11 2.63 21.29 11.85
CA ASP A 11 1.25 21.33 12.33
C ASP A 11 1.29 21.31 13.86
N ASN A 12 0.65 22.29 14.52
CA ASN A 12 0.53 22.37 15.99
C ASN A 12 -0.35 21.25 16.58
N ALA A 13 -0.65 20.21 15.80
CA ALA A 13 -1.37 19.04 16.24
C ALA A 13 -0.39 18.04 16.84
N LYS A 14 -0.78 17.40 17.94
CA LYS A 14 0.01 16.33 18.55
C LYS A 14 0.15 15.20 17.52
N ILE A 15 1.39 14.98 17.05
CA ILE A 15 1.73 13.89 16.14
C ILE A 15 1.78 12.61 16.97
N ASP A 16 0.95 11.65 16.59
CA ASP A 16 0.83 10.36 17.29
C ASP A 16 1.48 9.20 16.52
N TYR A 17 1.84 9.44 15.25
CA TYR A 17 2.62 8.52 14.43
C TYR A 17 3.49 9.32 13.46
N GLU A 18 4.74 8.90 13.33
CA GLU A 18 5.71 9.44 12.38
C GLU A 18 6.62 8.31 11.88
N GLN A 19 6.74 8.21 10.56
CA GLN A 19 7.71 7.36 9.87
C GLN A 19 8.50 8.22 8.91
N ILE A 20 9.82 8.05 8.95
CA ILE A 20 10.78 8.75 8.08
C ILE A 20 11.61 7.69 7.38
N GLU A 21 11.68 7.76 6.06
CA GLU A 21 12.42 6.81 5.23
C GLU A 21 13.27 7.57 4.19
N TRP A 22 14.53 7.16 4.06
CA TRP A 22 15.42 7.62 2.99
C TRP A 22 15.37 6.60 1.86
N LEU A 23 15.09 7.08 0.65
CA LEU A 23 14.99 6.24 -0.54
C LEU A 23 15.44 7.01 -1.78
N ASP A 24 15.63 6.33 -2.90
CA ASP A 24 15.84 6.94 -4.22
C ASP A 24 14.53 6.80 -4.99
N ALA A 25 13.80 7.92 -5.13
CA ALA A 25 12.42 7.92 -5.57
C ALA A 25 12.27 8.30 -7.04
N ASP A 26 13.18 9.11 -7.56
CA ASP A 26 13.20 9.56 -8.96
C ASP A 26 14.33 8.93 -9.79
N GLY A 27 15.07 7.98 -9.21
CA GLY A 27 16.12 7.22 -9.89
C GLY A 27 17.39 8.04 -10.12
N ASP A 28 17.55 9.15 -9.40
CA ASP A 28 18.74 9.99 -9.47
C ASP A 28 19.84 9.52 -8.49
N SER A 29 20.98 10.21 -8.47
CA SER A 29 22.11 9.81 -7.60
C SER A 29 21.98 10.31 -6.15
N THR A 30 20.83 10.86 -5.80
CA THR A 30 20.60 11.64 -4.59
C THR A 30 19.48 11.01 -3.75
N ALA A 31 19.62 11.12 -2.42
CA ALA A 31 18.65 10.51 -1.52
C ALA A 31 17.46 11.43 -1.31
N ASP A 32 16.27 10.86 -1.47
CA ASP A 32 14.98 11.47 -1.21
C ASP A 32 14.45 11.09 0.18
N LEU A 33 13.53 11.91 0.68
CA LEU A 33 12.97 11.73 2.03
C LEU A 33 11.46 11.53 1.95
N LEU A 34 10.98 10.38 2.41
CA LEU A 34 9.57 10.12 2.66
C LEU A 34 9.25 10.37 4.13
N LEU A 35 8.29 11.24 4.37
CA LEU A 35 7.67 11.47 5.67
C LEU A 35 6.21 11.03 5.62
N VAL A 36 5.85 10.10 6.50
CA VAL A 36 4.47 9.71 6.75
C VAL A 36 4.14 10.07 8.18
N SER A 37 3.17 10.95 8.39
CA SER A 37 2.75 11.34 9.73
C SER A 37 1.24 11.29 9.90
N SER A 38 0.78 11.16 11.15
CA SER A 38 -0.64 11.31 11.48
C SER A 38 -0.82 12.18 12.72
N SER A 39 -1.86 13.00 12.70
CA SER A 39 -2.23 13.83 13.85
C SER A 39 -3.47 13.29 14.55
N GLU A 40 -3.45 13.30 15.88
CA GLU A 40 -4.64 13.03 16.69
C GLU A 40 -5.61 14.23 16.60
N ASP A 41 -6.75 14.06 15.92
CA ASP A 41 -7.87 14.98 16.06
C ASP A 41 -8.98 14.25 16.82
N VAL A 42 -9.10 14.55 18.13
CA VAL A 42 -10.04 13.92 19.07
C VAL A 42 -11.51 14.10 18.62
N TRP A 43 -11.79 15.04 17.72
CA TRP A 43 -13.14 15.34 17.24
C TRP A 43 -13.49 14.65 15.91
N ARG A 44 -12.53 13.99 15.24
CA ARG A 44 -12.78 13.26 14.00
C ARG A 44 -12.78 11.75 14.27
N PRO A 45 -13.76 10.99 13.75
CA PRO A 45 -13.74 9.53 13.84
C PRO A 45 -12.64 8.88 12.97
N TYR A 46 -11.78 9.68 12.31
CA TYR A 46 -10.73 9.25 11.40
C TYR A 46 -9.45 10.03 11.68
N ARG A 47 -8.29 9.36 11.60
CA ARG A 47 -6.97 10.01 11.66
C ARG A 47 -6.67 10.71 10.33
N ALA A 48 -6.20 11.95 10.40
CA ALA A 48 -5.64 12.64 9.25
C ALA A 48 -4.17 12.23 9.10
N TRP A 49 -3.80 11.84 7.89
CA TRP A 49 -2.45 11.42 7.53
C TRP A 49 -1.84 12.42 6.56
N THR A 50 -0.56 12.66 6.72
CA THR A 50 0.22 13.52 5.85
C THR A 50 1.33 12.67 5.27
N ILE A 51 1.36 12.54 3.94
CA ILE A 51 2.51 11.97 3.24
C ILE A 51 3.21 13.13 2.55
N ARG A 52 4.48 13.33 2.85
CA ARG A 52 5.34 14.26 2.14
C ARG A 52 6.53 13.49 1.62
N LEU A 53 6.76 13.55 0.32
CA LEU A 53 8.06 13.21 -0.21
C LEU A 53 8.79 14.49 -0.57
N PHE A 54 10.02 14.58 -0.12
CA PHE A 54 10.97 15.59 -0.52
C PHE A 54 11.95 14.97 -1.50
N LEU A 55 11.74 15.22 -2.79
CA LEU A 55 12.78 14.96 -3.79
C LEU A 55 13.92 15.91 -3.55
N ASN A 56 15.14 15.39 -3.46
CA ASN A 56 16.32 16.20 -3.22
C ASN A 56 16.06 17.22 -2.09
N PRO A 57 15.83 16.81 -0.82
CA PRO A 57 15.19 17.62 0.22
C PRO A 57 15.85 18.98 0.51
N TYR A 58 17.08 19.21 0.04
CA TYR A 58 17.73 20.51 0.02
C TYR A 58 17.14 21.52 -0.98
N GLU A 59 16.29 21.09 -1.91
CA GLU A 59 15.72 21.88 -3.02
C GLU A 59 14.19 22.11 -2.92
N LEU A 60 13.52 21.50 -1.92
CA LEU A 60 12.14 21.74 -1.44
C LEU A 60 11.02 21.72 -2.51
N LYS A 61 10.31 20.58 -2.61
CA LYS A 61 8.92 20.49 -3.12
C LYS A 61 8.09 19.57 -2.23
N ASP A 62 6.85 19.96 -1.93
CA ASP A 62 5.91 19.25 -1.03
C ASP A 62 4.71 18.65 -1.81
N LEU A 63 4.16 17.53 -1.31
CA LEU A 63 2.91 16.89 -1.77
C LEU A 63 1.93 16.57 -0.61
N LYS A 64 0.69 16.18 -0.97
CA LYS A 64 -0.58 16.34 -0.21
C LYS A 64 -0.92 15.27 0.86
N THR A 65 -1.92 15.62 1.69
CA THR A 65 -2.53 14.85 2.79
C THR A 65 -3.59 13.80 2.38
N ALA A 66 -3.72 12.74 3.18
CA ALA A 66 -4.71 11.65 3.10
C ALA A 66 -5.44 11.46 4.47
N ASN A 67 -6.48 10.63 4.58
CA ASN A 67 -7.20 10.37 5.87
C ASN A 67 -7.55 8.88 6.02
N GLY A 68 -7.25 8.23 7.15
CA GLY A 68 -7.51 6.78 7.42
C GLY A 68 -6.24 5.94 7.65
N LEU A 69 -6.33 4.68 8.12
CA LEU A 69 -5.13 3.85 8.32
C LEU A 69 -4.45 3.61 6.98
N LEU A 70 -3.18 4.00 6.88
CA LEU A 70 -2.49 4.20 5.60
C LEU A 70 -1.25 3.32 5.49
N GLY A 71 -1.27 2.40 4.52
CA GLY A 71 -0.07 1.74 4.00
C GLY A 71 0.50 2.57 2.85
N VAL A 72 1.82 2.78 2.88
CA VAL A 72 2.57 3.40 1.78
C VAL A 72 3.55 2.35 1.27
N HIS A 73 3.50 2.12 -0.04
CA HIS A 73 4.33 1.15 -0.73
C HIS A 73 4.97 1.82 -1.94
N LEU A 74 6.18 1.36 -2.27
CA LEU A 74 6.99 1.90 -3.35
C LEU A 74 7.34 0.74 -4.27
N PHE A 75 6.75 0.75 -5.46
CA PHE A 75 6.92 -0.30 -6.46
C PHE A 75 6.81 0.28 -7.86
N ASP A 76 7.54 -0.27 -8.82
CA ASP A 76 7.25 -0.09 -10.24
C ASP A 76 6.02 -0.94 -10.59
N ILE A 77 4.83 -0.32 -10.72
CA ILE A 77 3.58 -1.05 -11.01
C ILE A 77 3.24 -1.09 -12.51
N ASN A 78 3.99 -0.37 -13.35
CA ASN A 78 3.73 -0.26 -14.79
C ASN A 78 4.84 -0.85 -15.68
N GLY A 79 5.96 -1.28 -15.08
CA GLY A 79 7.11 -1.87 -15.74
C GLY A 79 8.00 -0.85 -16.47
N ASP A 80 8.03 0.41 -16.03
CA ASP A 80 8.86 1.47 -16.64
C ASP A 80 10.21 1.69 -15.93
N ASP A 81 10.56 0.81 -14.99
CA ASP A 81 11.74 0.84 -14.13
C ASP A 81 11.80 2.05 -13.17
N ALA A 82 10.75 2.89 -13.10
CA ALA A 82 10.65 3.97 -12.14
C ALA A 82 9.79 3.57 -10.93
N THR A 83 10.13 4.11 -9.76
CA THR A 83 9.43 3.75 -8.51
C THR A 83 8.13 4.53 -8.39
N ASP A 84 6.98 3.86 -8.37
CA ASP A 84 5.66 4.49 -8.18
C ASP A 84 5.25 4.52 -6.70
N VAL A 85 4.39 5.48 -6.34
CA VAL A 85 3.80 5.56 -4.99
C VAL A 85 2.44 4.88 -4.97
N CYS A 86 2.33 3.87 -4.12
CA CYS A 86 1.13 3.08 -3.91
C CYS A 86 0.58 3.26 -2.49
N LEU A 87 -0.70 3.60 -2.37
CA LEU A 87 -1.37 3.93 -1.12
C LEU A 87 -2.51 2.96 -0.86
N SER A 88 -2.51 2.33 0.32
CA SER A 88 -3.61 1.52 0.84
C SER A 88 -4.28 2.25 1.99
N ASN A 89 -5.47 2.81 1.76
CA ASN A 89 -6.17 3.61 2.75
C ASN A 89 -7.45 2.92 3.25
N TRP A 90 -7.48 2.62 4.55
CA TRP A 90 -8.60 1.98 5.21
C TRP A 90 -9.35 2.92 6.15
N LYS A 91 -10.67 2.91 6.04
CA LYS A 91 -11.57 3.79 6.79
C LYS A 91 -12.76 3.02 7.35
N LEU A 92 -12.98 3.12 8.66
CA LEU A 92 -14.14 2.54 9.34
C LEU A 92 -15.32 3.52 9.36
N ASP A 93 -16.28 3.37 8.45
CA ASP A 93 -17.53 4.12 8.49
C ASP A 93 -18.53 3.44 9.43
N LEU A 94 -18.78 4.07 10.58
CA LEU A 94 -19.71 3.57 11.60
C LEU A 94 -21.19 3.84 11.27
N GLY A 95 -21.47 4.60 10.21
CA GLY A 95 -22.81 5.11 9.91
C GLY A 95 -23.23 6.27 10.83
N PHE A 96 -24.12 7.12 10.34
CA PHE A 96 -24.62 8.27 11.12
C PHE A 96 -25.63 7.82 12.19
N ALA A 97 -25.35 8.07 13.47
CA ALA A 97 -26.31 7.95 14.59
C ALA A 97 -27.11 6.63 14.64
N GLY A 98 -26.48 5.50 14.34
CA GLY A 98 -27.13 4.18 14.35
C GLY A 98 -28.06 3.91 13.15
N ARG A 99 -28.02 4.75 12.11
CA ARG A 99 -28.70 4.53 10.82
C ARG A 99 -27.65 4.26 9.74
N GLY A 100 -27.26 3.00 9.62
CA GLY A 100 -26.31 2.49 8.63
C GLY A 100 -25.60 1.24 9.17
N THR A 101 -25.35 0.25 8.32
CA THR A 101 -24.51 -0.90 8.69
C THR A 101 -23.06 -0.44 8.72
N PRO A 102 -22.32 -0.61 9.83
CA PRO A 102 -20.90 -0.29 9.88
C PRO A 102 -20.15 -1.01 8.76
N ARG A 103 -19.26 -0.29 8.09
CA ARG A 103 -18.49 -0.82 6.97
C ARG A 103 -17.05 -0.34 7.03
N LEU A 104 -16.16 -1.19 6.57
CA LEU A 104 -14.77 -0.88 6.35
C LEU A 104 -14.61 -0.54 4.85
N GLU A 105 -14.26 0.71 4.56
CA GLU A 105 -13.96 1.21 3.23
C GLU A 105 -12.45 1.09 2.99
N HIS A 106 -12.05 0.54 1.86
CA HIS A 106 -10.67 0.50 1.39
C HIS A 106 -10.57 1.24 0.07
N ILE A 107 -9.63 2.16 -0.01
CA ILE A 107 -9.26 2.86 -1.23
C ILE A 107 -7.78 2.58 -1.47
N ALA A 108 -7.49 1.81 -2.50
CA ALA A 108 -6.15 1.65 -3.01
C ALA A 108 -5.94 2.63 -4.16
N SER A 109 -4.83 3.34 -4.17
CA SER A 109 -4.52 4.35 -5.18
C SER A 109 -3.04 4.30 -5.50
N ALA A 110 -2.67 4.52 -6.76
CA ALA A 110 -1.26 4.71 -7.11
C ALA A 110 -1.04 5.92 -8.01
N PHE A 111 0.15 6.48 -7.90
CA PHE A 111 0.63 7.67 -8.61
C PHE A 111 1.93 7.29 -9.30
N LEU A 112 1.90 7.31 -10.64
CA LEU A 112 3.04 6.88 -11.43
C LEU A 112 4.16 7.91 -11.41
N ALA A 113 5.39 7.44 -11.47
CA ALA A 113 6.57 8.26 -11.59
C ALA A 113 6.56 9.07 -12.89
N THR A 114 7.23 10.20 -12.86
CA THR A 114 7.39 11.17 -13.94
C THR A 114 8.76 11.83 -13.77
N GLU A 115 9.23 12.54 -14.79
CA GLU A 115 10.49 13.32 -14.70
C GLU A 115 10.49 14.40 -13.60
N SER A 116 9.36 14.66 -12.94
CA SER A 116 9.20 15.70 -11.91
C SER A 116 8.73 15.18 -10.55
N GLY A 117 8.85 13.86 -10.31
CA GLY A 117 8.26 13.14 -9.18
C GLY A 117 7.05 12.32 -9.63
N TRP A 118 5.96 12.27 -8.89
CA TRP A 118 4.78 11.49 -9.30
C TRP A 118 3.66 12.32 -9.93
N SER A 119 2.78 11.63 -10.64
CA SER A 119 1.57 12.20 -11.21
C SER A 119 0.71 12.87 -10.14
N ALA A 120 0.17 14.06 -10.45
CA ALA A 120 -0.67 14.82 -9.50
C ALA A 120 -2.07 14.22 -9.31
N ARG A 121 -2.44 13.24 -10.15
CA ARG A 121 -3.72 12.53 -10.12
C ARG A 121 -3.43 11.04 -10.08
N SER A 122 -4.26 10.31 -9.36
CA SER A 122 -4.16 8.85 -9.29
C SER A 122 -4.22 8.25 -10.70
N SER A 123 -3.22 7.44 -11.03
CA SER A 123 -3.13 6.64 -12.26
C SER A 123 -3.76 5.26 -12.10
N PHE A 124 -3.97 4.84 -10.85
CA PHE A 124 -4.70 3.64 -10.46
C PHE A 124 -5.63 3.98 -9.30
N THR A 125 -6.85 3.44 -9.26
CA THR A 125 -7.72 3.53 -8.09
C THR A 125 -8.65 2.32 -8.02
N GLU A 126 -8.59 1.60 -6.91
CA GLU A 126 -9.51 0.52 -6.57
C GLU A 126 -10.25 0.83 -5.27
N LYS A 127 -11.55 0.55 -5.25
CA LYS A 127 -12.41 0.86 -4.11
C LYS A 127 -13.27 -0.34 -3.74
N ARG A 128 -13.24 -0.68 -2.46
CA ARG A 128 -14.14 -1.71 -1.91
C ARG A 128 -14.70 -1.26 -0.56
N ALA A 129 -15.86 -1.81 -0.24
CA ALA A 129 -16.49 -1.64 1.06
C ALA A 129 -16.95 -3.01 1.55
N VAL A 130 -16.53 -3.38 2.75
CA VAL A 130 -16.91 -4.64 3.40
C VAL A 130 -17.73 -4.29 4.63
N ASN A 131 -18.92 -4.88 4.77
CA ASN A 131 -19.68 -4.69 5.99
C ASN A 131 -18.95 -5.36 7.16
N VAL A 132 -18.91 -4.71 8.33
CA VAL A 132 -18.17 -5.20 9.49
C VAL A 132 -18.72 -6.54 9.99
N ASP A 133 -20.02 -6.80 9.83
CA ASP A 133 -20.66 -8.08 10.17
C ASP A 133 -20.22 -9.25 9.28
N LYS A 134 -19.69 -8.94 8.09
CA LYS A 134 -19.10 -9.92 7.17
C LYS A 134 -17.60 -10.12 7.36
N ILE A 135 -16.94 -9.29 8.17
CA ILE A 135 -15.51 -9.44 8.46
C ILE A 135 -15.36 -10.66 9.38
N ASN A 136 -15.13 -11.81 8.76
CA ASN A 136 -14.87 -13.08 9.44
C ASN A 136 -13.38 -13.31 9.73
N SER A 137 -12.51 -12.37 9.33
CA SER A 137 -11.07 -12.43 9.56
C SER A 137 -10.49 -11.02 9.69
N PHE A 138 -9.74 -10.78 10.77
CA PHE A 138 -8.81 -9.66 10.83
C PHE A 138 -7.48 -10.18 10.29
N VAL A 139 -7.24 -9.93 9.02
CA VAL A 139 -5.95 -10.20 8.39
C VAL A 139 -5.23 -8.87 8.22
N SER A 140 -4.10 -8.72 8.92
CA SER A 140 -3.14 -7.68 8.54
C SER A 140 -2.50 -8.12 7.25
N LEU A 141 -2.73 -7.35 6.19
CA LEU A 141 -2.36 -7.68 4.83
C LEU A 141 -2.00 -6.40 4.08
N ASP A 142 -0.82 -6.39 3.48
CA ASP A 142 -0.41 -5.35 2.54
C ASP A 142 -1.19 -5.49 1.23
N THR A 143 -1.68 -4.37 0.71
CA THR A 143 -2.47 -4.37 -0.53
C THR A 143 -1.60 -4.42 -1.78
N PHE A 144 -0.44 -3.78 -1.72
CA PHE A 144 0.56 -3.82 -2.77
C PHE A 144 1.70 -4.65 -2.23
N VAL A 145 2.07 -5.69 -2.96
CA VAL A 145 3.12 -6.63 -2.52
C VAL A 145 4.10 -6.86 -3.66
N PRO A 146 5.35 -7.28 -3.37
CA PRO A 146 6.28 -7.68 -4.41
C PRO A 146 5.72 -8.85 -5.25
N ASP A 147 6.30 -9.08 -6.43
CA ASP A 147 5.84 -10.09 -7.39
C ASP A 147 5.59 -11.46 -6.72
N LEU A 148 4.32 -11.86 -6.62
CA LEU A 148 3.85 -13.15 -6.10
C LEU A 148 3.51 -14.12 -7.24
N THR A 149 3.27 -13.60 -8.44
CA THR A 149 2.66 -14.34 -9.54
C THR A 149 3.65 -14.69 -10.66
N GLY A 150 4.87 -14.15 -10.57
CA GLY A 150 5.99 -14.39 -11.47
C GLY A 150 5.87 -13.64 -12.79
N ASN A 151 5.20 -12.48 -12.83
CA ASN A 151 5.14 -11.64 -14.05
C ASN A 151 6.19 -10.53 -14.07
N GLY A 152 7.04 -10.44 -13.05
CA GLY A 152 8.06 -9.39 -12.91
C GLY A 152 7.53 -8.05 -12.43
N LEU A 153 6.23 -7.95 -12.10
CA LEU A 153 5.62 -6.75 -11.53
C LEU A 153 5.10 -7.06 -10.12
N PRO A 154 4.99 -6.06 -9.25
CA PRO A 154 4.26 -6.19 -8.00
C PRO A 154 2.82 -6.69 -8.25
N ASP A 155 2.21 -7.25 -7.21
CA ASP A 155 0.85 -7.76 -7.27
C ASP A 155 -0.10 -6.96 -6.37
N PHE A 156 -1.37 -6.97 -6.74
CA PHE A 156 -2.46 -6.40 -5.95
C PHE A 156 -3.14 -7.50 -5.14
N VAL A 157 -3.13 -7.34 -3.82
CA VAL A 157 -3.71 -8.31 -2.89
C VAL A 157 -4.92 -7.74 -2.17
N GLU A 158 -5.95 -8.56 -2.11
CA GLU A 158 -7.16 -8.23 -1.39
C GLU A 158 -7.75 -9.46 -0.68
N LEU A 159 -8.81 -9.20 0.08
CA LEU A 159 -9.61 -10.24 0.71
C LEU A 159 -10.96 -10.30 0.03
N SER A 160 -11.43 -11.51 -0.26
CA SER A 160 -12.80 -11.73 -0.67
C SER A 160 -13.77 -11.53 0.51
N ASP A 161 -15.05 -11.34 0.19
CA ASP A 161 -16.14 -11.35 1.18
C ASP A 161 -16.22 -12.66 1.99
N SER A 162 -15.64 -13.76 1.48
CA SER A 162 -15.59 -15.04 2.16
C SER A 162 -14.34 -15.22 3.04
N GLY A 163 -13.41 -14.26 3.03
CA GLY A 163 -12.15 -14.32 3.79
C GLY A 163 -11.03 -15.11 3.08
N SER A 164 -11.10 -15.25 1.75
CA SER A 164 -9.97 -15.72 0.96
C SER A 164 -9.01 -14.57 0.64
N LEU A 165 -7.72 -14.85 0.63
CA LEU A 165 -6.72 -14.00 0.01
C LEU A 165 -6.87 -14.09 -1.51
N ARG A 166 -6.93 -12.96 -2.20
CA ARG A 166 -6.99 -12.88 -3.66
C ARG A 166 -5.83 -12.05 -4.16
N VAL A 167 -5.12 -12.57 -5.14
CA VAL A 167 -4.01 -11.88 -5.82
C VAL A 167 -4.40 -11.64 -7.27
N ARG A 168 -4.24 -10.40 -7.72
CA ARG A 168 -4.49 -9.95 -9.09
C ARG A 168 -3.26 -9.19 -9.58
N GLN A 169 -2.93 -9.38 -10.85
CA GLN A 169 -1.80 -8.73 -11.49
C GLN A 169 -2.16 -7.31 -11.91
N PHE A 170 -1.19 -6.39 -11.89
CA PHE A 170 -1.32 -5.11 -12.56
C PHE A 170 -1.25 -5.26 -14.09
N GLU A 171 -1.97 -4.39 -14.79
CA GLU A 171 -2.01 -4.29 -16.24
C GLU A 171 -1.90 -2.82 -16.65
N THR A 172 -1.04 -2.51 -17.61
CA THR A 172 -0.97 -1.17 -18.20
C THR A 172 -2.21 -0.92 -19.06
N SER A 173 -2.99 0.12 -18.75
CA SER A 173 -4.25 0.45 -19.45
C SER A 173 -4.16 1.68 -20.37
N GLY A 174 -2.95 2.05 -20.77
CA GLY A 174 -2.64 3.18 -21.65
C GLY A 174 -1.48 4.02 -21.13
N GLU A 175 -1.14 5.12 -21.83
CA GLU A 175 -0.14 6.08 -21.33
C GLU A 175 -0.60 6.67 -20.00
N ASN A 176 0.15 6.41 -18.92
CA ASN A 176 -0.05 6.91 -17.56
C ASN A 176 -1.24 6.33 -16.77
N MET A 177 -1.81 5.20 -17.19
CA MET A 177 -2.88 4.52 -16.46
C MET A 177 -2.53 3.05 -16.21
N VAL A 178 -2.80 2.60 -14.98
CA VAL A 178 -2.64 1.21 -14.56
C VAL A 178 -3.98 0.71 -14.02
N SER A 179 -4.31 -0.53 -14.34
CA SER A 179 -5.44 -1.27 -13.81
C SER A 179 -4.96 -2.56 -13.16
N VAL A 180 -5.85 -3.25 -12.45
CA VAL A 180 -5.63 -4.64 -12.05
C VAL A 180 -6.46 -5.55 -12.94
N ALA A 181 -5.94 -6.73 -13.24
CA ALA A 181 -6.67 -7.71 -14.02
C ALA A 181 -8.01 -8.08 -13.36
N ASP A 182 -9.02 -8.41 -14.17
CA ASP A 182 -10.28 -8.97 -13.66
C ASP A 182 -10.10 -10.42 -13.17
N SER A 183 -9.09 -11.13 -13.69
CA SER A 183 -8.76 -12.49 -13.29
C SER A 183 -8.06 -12.54 -11.93
N ILE A 184 -8.47 -13.50 -11.10
CA ILE A 184 -7.78 -13.84 -9.86
C ILE A 184 -6.72 -14.90 -10.16
N THR A 185 -5.46 -14.57 -9.92
CA THR A 185 -4.32 -15.48 -10.14
C THR A 185 -4.15 -16.45 -8.99
N ILE A 186 -4.30 -15.97 -7.75
CA ILE A 186 -4.26 -16.79 -6.53
C ILE A 186 -5.54 -16.52 -5.73
N ASP A 187 -6.31 -17.57 -5.43
CA ASP A 187 -7.44 -17.52 -4.48
C ASP A 187 -7.15 -18.54 -3.36
N LEU A 188 -6.63 -18.05 -2.24
CA LEU A 188 -6.22 -18.86 -1.11
C LEU A 188 -7.23 -18.69 0.03
N PRO A 189 -8.03 -19.72 0.37
CA PRO A 189 -8.98 -19.65 1.47
C PRO A 189 -8.22 -19.66 2.82
N LEU A 190 -8.05 -18.50 3.42
CA LEU A 190 -7.31 -18.39 4.69
C LEU A 190 -8.16 -18.87 5.88
N GLN A 191 -9.49 -18.69 5.83
CA GLN A 191 -10.43 -19.01 6.92
C GLN A 191 -9.87 -18.61 8.31
N ALA A 192 -9.20 -17.46 8.36
CA ALA A 192 -8.26 -17.17 9.44
C ALA A 192 -8.76 -15.99 10.28
N LEU A 193 -9.58 -16.29 11.29
CA LEU A 193 -9.73 -15.37 12.42
C LEU A 193 -8.33 -15.14 13.03
N GLU A 194 -7.89 -13.89 13.08
CA GLU A 194 -6.61 -13.47 13.70
C GLU A 194 -5.36 -14.06 13.02
N SER A 195 -5.13 -13.74 11.74
CA SER A 195 -3.86 -14.06 11.07
C SER A 195 -3.15 -12.81 10.57
N THR A 196 -1.84 -12.93 10.41
CA THR A 196 -1.03 -11.94 9.68
C THR A 196 -0.50 -12.61 8.44
N VAL A 197 -0.73 -12.00 7.28
CA VAL A 197 -0.13 -12.44 6.03
C VAL A 197 1.09 -11.58 5.77
N LYS A 198 2.22 -12.23 5.48
CA LYS A 198 3.43 -11.57 4.99
C LYS A 198 3.76 -12.14 3.62
N VAL A 199 4.41 -11.29 2.82
CA VAL A 199 4.93 -11.65 1.51
C VAL A 199 6.42 -11.42 1.54
N GLU A 200 7.21 -12.47 1.28
CA GLU A 200 8.67 -12.44 1.36
C GLU A 200 9.27 -13.48 0.42
N GLU A 201 10.38 -13.16 -0.22
CA GLU A 201 11.15 -14.08 -1.06
C GLU A 201 11.95 -15.04 -0.15
N LEU A 202 11.72 -16.36 -0.24
CA LEU A 202 12.35 -17.35 0.65
C LEU A 202 13.27 -18.36 -0.05
N ASN A 203 13.30 -18.41 -1.39
CA ASN A 203 13.91 -19.51 -2.14
C ASN A 203 14.94 -19.09 -3.22
N GLY A 204 15.16 -17.80 -3.43
CA GLY A 204 16.02 -17.17 -4.42
C GLY A 204 15.48 -17.12 -5.87
N ASP A 205 14.20 -17.41 -6.13
CA ASP A 205 13.63 -17.52 -7.48
C ASP A 205 13.00 -16.22 -8.02
N VAL A 206 13.20 -15.12 -7.29
CA VAL A 206 12.68 -13.76 -7.53
C VAL A 206 11.16 -13.63 -7.48
N VAL A 207 10.43 -14.70 -7.16
CA VAL A 207 9.00 -14.67 -6.87
C VAL A 207 8.80 -14.78 -5.37
N SER A 208 7.98 -13.91 -4.82
CA SER A 208 7.71 -13.86 -3.39
C SER A 208 6.79 -15.00 -2.96
N ASP A 209 6.96 -15.44 -1.72
CA ASP A 209 6.18 -16.48 -1.07
C ASP A 209 5.20 -15.89 -0.06
N ILE A 210 4.15 -16.64 0.27
CA ILE A 210 3.14 -16.21 1.23
C ILE A 210 3.38 -16.91 2.57
N ILE A 211 3.55 -16.12 3.63
CA ILE A 211 3.66 -16.59 5.01
C ILE A 211 2.39 -16.21 5.76
N VAL A 212 1.64 -17.20 6.25
CA VAL A 212 0.46 -16.99 7.08
C VAL A 212 0.82 -17.30 8.53
N LEU A 213 0.93 -16.26 9.33
CA LEU A 213 1.16 -16.35 10.77
C LEU A 213 -0.18 -16.47 11.49
N ARG A 214 -0.37 -17.57 12.23
CA ARG A 214 -1.50 -17.78 13.14
C ARG A 214 -0.99 -17.85 14.57
N ARG A 215 -1.91 -17.79 15.54
CA ARG A 215 -1.58 -17.84 16.97
C ARG A 215 -0.71 -19.04 17.38
N GLN A 216 -0.82 -20.18 16.70
CA GLN A 216 -0.13 -21.43 17.05
C GLN A 216 0.49 -22.16 15.86
N SER A 217 0.43 -21.60 14.65
CA SER A 217 0.99 -22.21 13.46
C SER A 217 1.51 -21.16 12.49
N ILE A 218 2.48 -21.57 11.68
CA ILE A 218 2.95 -20.83 10.52
C ILE A 218 2.69 -21.72 9.32
N GLU A 219 2.01 -21.19 8.31
CA GLU A 219 1.84 -21.83 7.01
C GLU A 219 2.67 -21.06 6.00
N ILE A 220 3.44 -21.77 5.17
CA ILE A 220 4.24 -21.18 4.10
C ILE A 220 3.72 -21.75 2.80
N TYR A 221 3.34 -20.87 1.88
CA TYR A 221 2.92 -21.19 0.54
C TYR A 221 4.02 -20.70 -0.40
N MET A 222 4.76 -21.66 -0.95
CA MET A 222 5.82 -21.38 -1.90
C MET A 222 5.21 -21.03 -3.25
N SER A 223 5.53 -19.86 -3.77
CA SER A 223 5.27 -19.48 -5.15
C SER A 223 6.39 -20.04 -6.04
N THR A 224 6.15 -20.15 -7.33
CA THR A 224 7.18 -20.56 -8.28
C THR A 224 7.08 -19.73 -9.54
N ALA A 225 8.20 -19.22 -10.03
CA ALA A 225 8.29 -18.68 -11.38
C ALA A 225 7.74 -19.72 -12.38
N LYS A 226 6.93 -19.26 -13.36
CA LYS A 226 6.57 -20.13 -14.49
C LYS A 226 7.86 -20.53 -15.19
N SER A 227 8.25 -21.80 -15.11
CA SER A 227 9.38 -22.29 -15.90
C SER A 227 8.97 -22.23 -17.37
N ASP A 228 9.64 -21.40 -18.17
CA ASP A 228 9.60 -21.53 -19.62
C ASP A 228 10.02 -22.96 -19.98
N ARG A 229 9.05 -23.75 -20.46
CA ARG A 229 9.29 -25.07 -21.07
C ARG A 229 9.20 -24.95 -22.58
#